data_AF-A0A534X996-F1
#
_entry.id   AF-A0A534X996-F1
#
_cell.length_a   1.000
_cell.length_b   1.000
_cell.length_c   1.000
_cell.angle_alpha   90.00
_cell.angle_beta   90.00
_cell.angle_gamma   90.00
#
_symmetry.space_group_name_H-M   'P 1'
#
loop_
_entity.id
_entity.type
_entity.pdbx_description
1 polymer ?
#
loop_
_entity_poly.entity_id
_entity_poly.type
_entity_poly.pdbx_seq_one_letter_code
_entity_poly.pdbx_strand_id
1 'polypeptide(L)'
;MRELFAMWSNTRMVVLTAISAALYAAILIPFKVVALIPGITEFRPANAVPVVCSFLFGPAAAWGSAFGNLIGDFFGGLGPGDLFGFWANFLYGLVPYLVWEAMTDAEPVPRSVGSWVGLLLVIALAATLCATVVGWGLQALGFHPFTVLGTLVLVNNLGVALVLAPFLLAVLYPRIRRARLLYRDLLGPRAALPHWRVALGVTLVVAGTAAAFAAGELIASGRWLAPWAPYRTATGAFEVGLGLVPLLGLAVAGLALL
;
A
#
# COMPACT_ATOMS: atom_id res chain seq x y z
N MET A 1 -15.33 -1.34 2.02
CA MET A 1 -14.91 -2.58 2.76
C MET A 1 -15.63 -3.89 2.38
N ARG A 2 -16.96 -3.97 2.27
CA ARG A 2 -17.68 -5.26 2.03
C ARG A 2 -17.17 -6.03 0.80
N GLU A 3 -16.79 -5.30 -0.26
CA GLU A 3 -16.26 -5.87 -1.50
C GLU A 3 -14.96 -6.69 -1.32
N LEU A 4 -14.14 -6.39 -0.30
CA LEU A 4 -12.91 -7.12 0.00
C LEU A 4 -13.17 -8.57 0.39
N PHE A 5 -14.37 -8.85 0.89
CA PHE A 5 -14.82 -10.18 1.27
C PHE A 5 -15.80 -10.75 0.24
N ALA A 6 -16.70 -9.92 -0.28
CA ALA A 6 -17.67 -10.35 -1.27
C ALA A 6 -17.03 -10.81 -2.59
N MET A 7 -15.86 -10.28 -2.96
CA MET A 7 -15.17 -10.69 -4.19
C MET A 7 -14.83 -12.18 -4.24
N TRP A 8 -14.66 -12.85 -3.09
CA TRP A 8 -14.26 -14.26 -3.02
C TRP A 8 -15.36 -15.21 -3.54
N SER A 9 -16.61 -14.76 -3.62
CA SER A 9 -17.68 -15.52 -4.28
C SER A 9 -17.66 -15.43 -5.80
N ASN A 10 -16.86 -14.51 -6.37
CA ASN A 10 -16.72 -14.33 -7.81
C ASN A 10 -15.43 -15.00 -8.31
N THR A 11 -15.58 -16.10 -9.05
CA THR A 11 -14.44 -16.89 -9.59
C THR A 11 -13.44 -16.04 -10.38
N ARG A 12 -13.91 -15.04 -11.15
CA ARG A 12 -13.01 -14.17 -11.92
C ARG A 12 -12.16 -13.30 -11.01
N MET A 13 -12.72 -12.80 -9.91
CA MET A 13 -11.96 -12.02 -8.92
C MET A 13 -10.93 -12.87 -8.17
N VAL A 14 -11.26 -14.12 -7.87
CA VAL A 14 -10.31 -15.08 -7.30
C VAL A 14 -9.14 -15.31 -8.26
N VAL A 15 -9.43 -15.52 -9.54
CA VAL A 15 -8.39 -15.66 -10.58
C VAL A 15 -7.55 -14.40 -10.72
N LEU A 16 -8.16 -13.21 -10.71
CA LEU A 16 -7.43 -11.94 -10.77
C LEU A 16 -6.54 -11.71 -9.54
N THR A 17 -6.95 -12.21 -8.37
CA THR A 17 -6.13 -12.20 -7.16
C THR A 17 -4.88 -13.06 -7.36
N ALA A 18 -5.04 -14.28 -7.88
CA ALA A 18 -3.94 -15.18 -8.18
C ALA A 18 -3.01 -14.60 -9.27
N ILE A 19 -3.55 -14.01 -10.33
CA ILE A 19 -2.76 -13.35 -11.39
C ILE A 19 -1.97 -12.16 -10.83
N SER A 20 -2.61 -11.33 -10.00
CA SER A 20 -1.93 -10.19 -9.38
C SER A 20 -0.80 -10.65 -8.46
N ALA A 21 -1.04 -11.69 -7.65
CA ALA A 21 -0.02 -12.29 -6.79
C ALA A 21 1.13 -12.91 -7.60
N ALA A 22 0.82 -13.69 -8.63
CA ALA A 22 1.81 -14.34 -9.48
C ALA A 22 2.65 -13.31 -10.24
N LEU A 23 2.03 -12.27 -10.82
CA LEU A 23 2.74 -11.20 -11.51
C LEU A 23 3.67 -10.45 -10.56
N TYR A 24 3.17 -10.10 -9.37
CA TYR A 24 3.96 -9.37 -8.39
C TYR A 24 5.14 -10.22 -7.91
N ALA A 25 4.91 -11.48 -7.52
CA ALA A 25 5.95 -12.40 -7.09
C ALA A 25 6.96 -12.70 -8.21
N ALA A 26 6.51 -12.94 -9.44
CA ALA A 26 7.38 -13.27 -10.57
C ALA A 26 8.36 -12.14 -10.91
N ILE A 27 7.95 -10.88 -10.74
CA ILE A 27 8.86 -9.73 -10.89
C ILE A 27 9.69 -9.53 -9.63
N LEU A 28 9.17 -9.84 -8.44
CA LEU A 28 9.88 -9.63 -7.19
C LEU A 28 11.04 -10.63 -6.98
N ILE A 29 10.84 -11.92 -7.28
CA ILE A 29 11.79 -13.00 -7.00
C ILE A 29 13.17 -12.78 -7.67
N PRO A 30 13.27 -12.44 -8.97
CA PRO A 30 14.57 -12.23 -9.62
C PRO A 30 15.38 -11.09 -9.02
N PHE A 31 14.73 -10.12 -8.37
CA PHE A 31 15.41 -8.97 -7.78
C PHE A 31 15.79 -9.17 -6.31
N LYS A 32 15.45 -10.31 -5.70
CA LYS A 32 15.88 -10.68 -4.34
C LYS A 32 17.41 -10.80 -4.22
N VAL A 33 18.11 -11.01 -5.33
CA VAL A 33 19.59 -11.01 -5.39
C VAL A 33 20.19 -9.59 -5.38
N VAL A 34 19.40 -8.56 -5.71
CA VAL A 34 19.83 -7.15 -5.75
C VAL A 34 19.45 -6.47 -4.44
N ALA A 35 20.07 -6.92 -3.35
CA ALA A 35 19.84 -6.35 -2.03
C ALA A 35 20.36 -4.90 -1.96
N LEU A 36 19.50 -3.95 -1.61
CA LEU A 36 19.88 -2.58 -1.24
C LEU A 36 20.51 -2.58 0.15
N ILE A 37 19.93 -3.36 1.07
CA ILE A 37 20.58 -3.76 2.32
C ILE A 37 20.47 -5.29 2.45
N PRO A 38 21.60 -6.02 2.53
CA PRO A 38 21.61 -7.47 2.65
C PRO A 38 20.72 -7.98 3.79
N GLY A 39 19.81 -8.91 3.47
CA GLY A 39 18.90 -9.52 4.45
C GLY A 39 17.73 -8.64 4.91
N ILE A 40 17.56 -7.44 4.34
CA ILE A 40 16.57 -6.46 4.82
C ILE A 40 15.68 -5.96 3.68
N THR A 41 16.26 -5.36 2.65
CA THR A 41 15.47 -4.79 1.55
C THR A 41 16.25 -4.83 0.24
N GLU A 42 15.52 -5.00 -0.85
CA GLU A 42 16.05 -5.17 -2.20
C GLU A 42 15.50 -4.08 -3.12
N PHE A 43 16.12 -3.94 -4.29
CA PHE A 43 15.54 -3.09 -5.31
C PHE A 43 14.28 -3.78 -5.86
N ARG A 44 13.10 -3.18 -5.69
CA ARG A 44 11.81 -3.81 -6.05
C ARG A 44 11.08 -3.10 -7.21
N PRO A 45 11.48 -3.33 -8.47
CA PRO A 45 10.69 -2.90 -9.64
C PRO A 45 9.25 -3.41 -9.61
N ALA A 46 9.03 -4.54 -8.95
CA ALA A 46 7.73 -5.17 -8.76
C ALA A 46 6.71 -4.24 -8.07
N ASN A 47 7.15 -3.22 -7.32
CA ASN A 47 6.28 -2.29 -6.59
C ASN A 47 5.34 -1.45 -7.46
N ALA A 48 5.55 -1.40 -8.78
CA ALA A 48 4.57 -0.82 -9.68
C ALA A 48 3.33 -1.71 -9.86
N VAL A 49 3.47 -3.03 -9.68
CA VAL A 49 2.40 -4.01 -9.91
C VAL A 49 1.24 -3.80 -8.93
N PRO A 50 1.44 -3.70 -7.60
CA PRO A 50 0.34 -3.44 -6.67
C PRO A 50 -0.51 -2.23 -7.06
N VAL A 51 0.14 -1.12 -7.43
CA VAL A 51 -0.52 0.13 -7.83
C VAL A 51 -1.31 -0.05 -9.13
N VAL A 52 -0.67 -0.58 -10.16
CA VAL A 52 -1.31 -0.77 -11.47
C VAL A 52 -2.49 -1.73 -11.36
N CYS A 53 -2.28 -2.88 -10.70
CA CYS A 53 -3.34 -3.86 -10.46
C CYS A 53 -4.44 -3.28 -9.58
N SER A 54 -4.16 -2.40 -8.62
CA SER A 54 -5.17 -1.71 -7.80
C SER A 54 -6.20 -1.00 -8.67
N PHE A 55 -5.75 -0.21 -9.64
CA PHE A 55 -6.63 0.51 -10.56
C PHE A 55 -7.39 -0.40 -11.54
N LEU A 56 -6.87 -1.60 -11.82
CA LEU A 56 -7.46 -2.54 -12.78
C LEU A 56 -8.43 -3.51 -12.11
N PHE A 57 -8.04 -4.08 -10.97
CA PHE A 57 -8.67 -5.22 -10.33
C PHE A 57 -9.14 -4.93 -8.89
N GLY A 58 -8.96 -3.72 -8.37
CA GLY A 58 -9.51 -3.25 -7.10
C GLY A 58 -9.21 -4.19 -5.93
N PRO A 59 -10.22 -4.77 -5.24
CA PRO A 59 -10.00 -5.61 -4.07
C PRO A 59 -9.19 -6.88 -4.36
N ALA A 60 -9.24 -7.41 -5.60
CA ALA A 60 -8.44 -8.56 -5.99
C ALA A 60 -6.95 -8.24 -6.02
N ALA A 61 -6.59 -7.01 -6.40
CA ALA A 61 -5.21 -6.55 -6.38
C ALA A 61 -4.70 -6.29 -4.96
N ALA A 62 -5.54 -5.84 -4.03
CA ALA A 62 -5.16 -5.71 -2.62
C ALA A 62 -4.72 -7.05 -2.03
N TRP A 63 -5.58 -8.08 -2.16
CA TRP A 63 -5.23 -9.45 -1.74
C TRP A 63 -4.05 -10.02 -2.54
N GLY A 64 -4.05 -9.80 -3.86
CA GLY A 64 -2.98 -10.27 -4.72
C GLY A 64 -1.62 -9.68 -4.36
N SER A 65 -1.57 -8.41 -3.97
CA SER A 65 -0.34 -7.75 -3.53
C SER A 65 0.16 -8.33 -2.21
N ALA A 66 -0.75 -8.62 -1.27
CA ALA A 66 -0.42 -9.25 0.01
C ALA A 66 0.18 -10.66 -0.19
N PHE A 67 -0.50 -11.51 -0.96
CA PHE A 67 -0.02 -12.85 -1.27
C PHE A 67 1.24 -12.84 -2.14
N GLY A 68 1.33 -11.96 -3.13
CA GLY A 68 2.50 -11.83 -3.99
C GLY A 68 3.74 -11.42 -3.23
N ASN A 69 3.61 -10.50 -2.27
CA ASN A 69 4.71 -10.15 -1.36
C ASN A 69 5.13 -11.36 -0.52
N LEU A 70 4.18 -12.02 0.13
CA LEU A 70 4.47 -13.20 0.96
C LEU A 70 5.16 -14.31 0.16
N ILE A 71 4.68 -14.61 -1.05
CA ILE A 71 5.34 -15.56 -1.96
C ILE A 71 6.77 -15.12 -2.27
N GLY A 72 6.99 -13.84 -2.59
CA GLY A 72 8.35 -13.34 -2.81
C GLY A 72 9.25 -13.50 -1.57
N ASP A 73 8.71 -13.25 -0.39
CA ASP A 73 9.46 -13.35 0.87
C ASP A 73 9.80 -14.82 1.22
N PHE A 74 8.99 -15.81 0.82
CA PHE A 74 9.39 -17.23 0.88
C PHE A 74 10.73 -17.51 0.17
N PHE A 75 11.03 -16.82 -0.93
CA PHE A 75 12.30 -16.96 -1.66
C PHE A 75 13.44 -16.09 -1.09
N GLY A 76 13.11 -15.10 -0.25
CA GLY A 76 14.08 -14.27 0.46
C GLY A 76 14.42 -14.77 1.88
N GLY A 77 13.60 -15.65 2.43
CA GLY A 77 13.67 -16.14 3.81
C GLY A 77 12.54 -15.56 4.65
N LEU A 78 11.71 -16.45 5.22
CA LEU A 78 10.59 -16.02 6.05
C LEU A 78 11.02 -15.62 7.47
N GLY A 79 10.38 -14.59 8.00
CA GLY A 79 10.50 -14.16 9.38
C GLY A 79 9.24 -13.47 9.92
N PRO A 80 9.21 -13.12 11.22
CA PRO A 80 8.06 -12.46 11.84
C PRO A 80 7.66 -11.13 11.18
N GLY A 81 8.61 -10.48 10.49
CA GLY A 81 8.40 -9.24 9.73
C GLY A 81 7.43 -9.39 8.55
N ASP A 82 7.30 -10.58 7.97
CA ASP A 82 6.48 -10.82 6.78
C ASP A 82 4.98 -10.62 7.05
N LEU A 83 4.54 -10.74 8.31
CA LEU A 83 3.19 -10.38 8.70
C LEU A 83 2.89 -8.90 8.42
N PHE A 84 3.85 -8.03 8.73
CA PHE A 84 3.72 -6.60 8.45
C PHE A 84 3.91 -6.30 6.97
N GLY A 85 4.82 -7.02 6.30
CA GLY A 85 4.95 -6.97 4.84
C GLY A 85 3.65 -7.34 4.12
N PHE A 86 2.97 -8.39 4.56
CA PHE A 86 1.68 -8.84 4.02
C PHE A 86 0.62 -7.73 4.10
N TRP A 87 0.39 -7.17 5.29
CA TRP A 87 -0.62 -6.14 5.48
C TRP A 87 -0.23 -4.79 4.86
N ALA A 88 1.05 -4.45 4.84
CA ALA A 88 1.54 -3.26 4.15
C ALA A 88 1.28 -3.35 2.64
N ASN A 89 1.56 -4.49 2.02
CA ASN A 89 1.30 -4.70 0.59
C ASN A 89 -0.20 -4.83 0.28
N PHE A 90 -0.98 -5.39 1.21
CA PHE A 90 -2.44 -5.34 1.12
C PHE A 90 -2.94 -3.89 1.02
N LEU A 91 -2.49 -3.03 1.94
CA LEU A 91 -2.84 -1.61 1.94
C LEU A 91 -2.30 -0.90 0.70
N TYR A 92 -1.10 -1.25 0.23
CA TYR A 92 -0.51 -0.68 -0.97
C TYR A 92 -1.33 -0.96 -2.23
N GLY A 93 -1.91 -2.16 -2.34
CA GLY A 93 -2.86 -2.50 -3.40
C GLY A 93 -4.30 -2.02 -3.15
N LEU A 94 -4.65 -1.63 -1.92
CA LEU A 94 -6.00 -1.19 -1.55
C LEU A 94 -6.20 0.32 -1.69
N VAL A 95 -5.24 1.12 -1.21
CA VAL A 95 -5.33 2.58 -1.14
C VAL A 95 -5.57 3.21 -2.51
N PRO A 96 -4.84 2.84 -3.58
CA PRO A 96 -5.03 3.50 -4.87
C PRO A 96 -6.45 3.33 -5.40
N TYR A 97 -6.97 2.11 -5.30
CA TYR A 97 -8.33 1.75 -5.64
C TYR A 97 -9.37 2.54 -4.84
N LEU A 98 -9.34 2.46 -3.50
CA LEU A 98 -10.38 3.06 -2.66
C LEU A 98 -10.41 4.58 -2.74
N VAL A 99 -9.24 5.22 -2.66
CA VAL A 99 -9.13 6.68 -2.64
C VAL A 99 -9.49 7.26 -3.99
N TRP A 100 -9.01 6.67 -5.09
CA TRP A 100 -9.33 7.14 -6.43
C TRP A 100 -10.82 7.03 -6.72
N GLU A 101 -11.41 5.85 -6.49
CA GLU A 101 -12.84 5.61 -6.73
C GLU A 101 -13.75 6.49 -5.87
N ALA A 102 -13.32 6.84 -4.65
CA ALA A 102 -14.09 7.74 -3.80
C ALA A 102 -14.02 9.20 -4.26
N MET A 103 -12.89 9.64 -4.83
CA MET A 103 -12.66 11.03 -5.21
C MET A 103 -13.07 11.37 -6.65
N THR A 104 -13.03 10.40 -7.57
CA THR A 104 -13.29 10.65 -8.98
C THR A 104 -13.78 9.41 -9.73
N ASP A 105 -14.61 9.63 -10.74
CA ASP A 105 -14.97 8.61 -11.73
C ASP A 105 -14.08 8.62 -12.96
N ALA A 106 -13.06 9.49 -12.99
CA ALA A 106 -12.12 9.56 -14.09
C ALA A 106 -11.31 8.26 -14.23
N GLU A 107 -10.97 7.93 -15.47
CA GLU A 107 -10.05 6.83 -15.74
C GLU A 107 -8.67 7.14 -15.12
N PRO A 108 -7.99 6.16 -14.50
CA PRO A 108 -6.66 6.31 -13.92
C PRO A 108 -5.56 6.34 -15.00
N VAL A 109 -5.87 6.89 -16.19
CA VAL A 109 -4.93 7.20 -17.26
C VAL A 109 -4.93 8.71 -17.39
N PRO A 110 -3.89 9.40 -16.87
CA PRO A 110 -3.92 10.83 -16.73
C PRO A 110 -3.87 11.53 -18.10
N ARG A 111 -4.83 12.43 -18.34
CA ARG A 111 -4.96 13.23 -19.59
C ARG A 111 -4.91 14.74 -19.35
N SER A 112 -5.06 15.15 -18.09
CA SER A 112 -4.99 16.54 -17.64
C SER A 112 -4.02 16.68 -16.47
N VAL A 113 -3.55 17.91 -16.20
CA VAL A 113 -2.70 18.20 -15.05
C VAL A 113 -3.35 17.75 -13.75
N GLY A 114 -4.65 18.00 -13.57
CA GLY A 114 -5.39 17.54 -12.38
C GLY A 114 -5.38 16.03 -12.21
N SER A 115 -5.59 15.26 -13.28
CA SER A 115 -5.53 13.79 -13.22
C SER A 115 -4.11 13.26 -12.95
N TRP A 116 -3.07 13.95 -13.45
CA TRP A 116 -1.69 13.64 -13.11
C TRP A 116 -1.43 13.87 -11.63
N VAL A 117 -1.77 15.06 -11.11
CA VAL A 117 -1.59 15.39 -9.69
C VAL A 117 -2.33 14.39 -8.80
N GLY A 118 -3.59 14.09 -9.11
CA GLY A 118 -4.36 13.10 -8.37
C GLY A 118 -3.68 11.73 -8.35
N LEU A 119 -3.19 11.25 -9.51
CA LEU A 119 -2.54 9.94 -9.61
C LEU A 119 -1.27 9.91 -8.76
N LEU A 120 -0.42 10.94 -8.87
CA LEU A 120 0.85 11.02 -8.12
C LEU A 120 0.59 11.09 -6.60
N LEU A 121 -0.41 11.85 -6.16
CA LEU A 121 -0.77 11.95 -4.74
C LEU A 121 -1.27 10.62 -4.19
N VAL A 122 -2.10 9.90 -4.95
CA VAL A 122 -2.62 8.59 -4.54
C VAL A 122 -1.51 7.54 -4.46
N ILE A 123 -0.57 7.54 -5.42
CA ILE A 123 0.62 6.68 -5.38
C ILE A 123 1.48 7.03 -4.16
N ALA A 124 1.71 8.31 -3.90
CA ALA A 124 2.48 8.76 -2.75
C ALA A 124 1.84 8.35 -1.42
N LEU A 125 0.52 8.49 -1.30
CA LEU A 125 -0.24 8.08 -0.13
C LEU A 125 -0.13 6.58 0.12
N ALA A 126 -0.31 5.76 -0.93
CA ALA A 126 -0.22 4.31 -0.84
C ALA A 126 1.20 3.86 -0.47
N ALA A 127 2.23 4.41 -1.11
CA ALA A 127 3.62 4.11 -0.83
C ALA A 127 4.02 4.49 0.61
N THR A 128 3.58 5.66 1.08
CA THR A 128 3.83 6.14 2.44
C THR A 128 3.16 5.25 3.48
N LEU A 129 1.89 4.86 3.29
CA LEU A 129 1.21 3.98 4.24
C LEU A 129 1.85 2.59 4.28
N CYS A 130 2.20 2.03 3.11
CA CYS A 130 2.93 0.77 3.03
C CYS A 130 4.26 0.83 3.78
N ALA A 131 5.07 1.84 3.50
CA ALA A 131 6.36 2.05 4.17
C ALA A 131 6.22 2.24 5.68
N THR A 132 5.19 2.97 6.11
CA THR A 132 4.90 3.20 7.53
C THR A 132 4.60 1.88 8.23
N VAL A 133 3.76 1.01 7.65
CA VAL A 133 3.40 -0.27 8.27
C VAL A 133 4.59 -1.23 8.33
N VAL A 134 5.42 -1.29 7.28
CA VAL A 134 6.65 -2.10 7.28
C VAL A 134 7.64 -1.59 8.32
N GLY A 135 7.96 -0.30 8.32
CA GLY A 135 8.89 0.31 9.27
C GLY A 135 8.42 0.19 10.71
N TRP A 136 7.11 0.41 10.95
CA TRP A 136 6.48 0.26 12.25
C TRP A 136 6.62 -1.17 12.77
N GLY A 137 6.23 -2.16 11.96
CA GLY A 137 6.28 -3.56 12.34
C GLY A 137 7.68 -4.06 12.64
N LEU A 138 8.65 -3.74 11.78
CA LEU A 138 10.02 -4.21 11.93
C LEU A 138 10.75 -3.54 13.11
N GLN A 139 10.46 -2.27 13.40
CA GLN A 139 10.99 -1.65 14.62
C GLN A 139 10.29 -2.16 15.88
N ALA A 140 8.98 -2.40 15.84
CA ALA A 140 8.24 -2.97 16.97
C ALA A 140 8.75 -4.37 17.35
N LEU A 141 9.21 -5.15 16.37
CA LEU A 141 9.90 -6.43 16.58
C LEU A 141 11.36 -6.30 17.05
N GLY A 142 11.92 -5.08 17.06
CA GLY A 142 13.31 -4.81 17.43
C GLY A 142 14.33 -5.18 16.36
N PHE A 143 13.92 -5.40 15.11
CA PHE A 143 14.83 -5.81 14.03
C PHE A 143 15.63 -4.63 13.48
N HIS A 144 14.96 -3.57 13.05
CA HIS A 144 15.62 -2.42 12.43
C HIS A 144 14.90 -1.10 12.73
N PRO A 145 15.62 0.03 12.76
CA PRO A 145 15.01 1.35 12.96
C PRO A 145 14.08 1.75 11.82
N PHE A 146 12.94 2.34 12.17
CA PHE A 146 11.95 2.91 11.25
C PHE A 146 12.58 3.94 10.32
N THR A 147 13.47 4.79 10.84
CA THR A 147 14.12 5.86 10.04
C THR A 147 14.88 5.32 8.84
N VAL A 148 15.48 4.12 8.97
CA VAL A 148 16.19 3.47 7.87
C VAL A 148 15.19 2.74 6.97
N LEU A 149 14.39 1.85 7.56
CA LEU A 149 13.51 0.97 6.80
C LEU A 149 12.33 1.68 6.15
N GLY A 150 11.61 2.49 6.92
CA GLY A 150 10.47 3.27 6.44
C GLY A 150 10.88 4.19 5.30
N THR A 151 11.97 4.93 5.45
CA THR A 151 12.47 5.80 4.38
C THR A 151 12.92 5.02 3.14
N LEU A 152 13.66 3.91 3.30
CA LEU A 152 14.09 3.10 2.15
C LEU A 152 12.91 2.47 1.40
N VAL A 153 11.96 1.88 2.13
CA VAL A 153 10.74 1.30 1.52
C VAL A 153 9.91 2.37 0.84
N LEU A 154 9.77 3.56 1.45
CA LEU A 154 9.07 4.69 0.83
C LEU A 154 9.72 5.09 -0.49
N VAL A 155 11.03 5.37 -0.48
CA VAL A 155 11.75 5.80 -1.69
C VAL A 155 11.66 4.74 -2.78
N ASN A 156 11.81 3.46 -2.42
CA ASN A 156 11.72 2.37 -3.39
C ASN A 156 10.32 2.26 -4.01
N ASN A 157 9.29 2.14 -3.17
CA ASN A 157 7.91 1.99 -3.62
C ASN A 157 7.48 3.20 -4.45
N LEU A 158 7.77 4.41 -3.94
CA LEU A 158 7.39 5.67 -4.58
C LEU A 158 8.11 5.85 -5.92
N GLY A 159 9.45 5.75 -5.93
CA GLY A 159 10.23 5.99 -7.15
C GLY A 159 9.84 5.06 -8.28
N VAL A 160 9.72 3.76 -7.99
CA VAL A 160 9.33 2.74 -8.97
C VAL A 160 7.90 2.98 -9.46
N ALA A 161 6.94 3.21 -8.55
CA ALA A 161 5.54 3.37 -8.94
C ALA A 161 5.29 4.68 -9.70
N LEU A 162 5.90 5.79 -9.31
CA LEU A 162 5.72 7.07 -10.03
C LEU A 162 6.23 6.99 -11.48
N VAL A 163 7.29 6.23 -11.73
CA VAL A 163 7.86 6.06 -13.07
C VAL A 163 7.08 5.03 -13.88
N LEU A 164 6.88 3.83 -13.34
CA LEU A 164 6.36 2.70 -14.11
C LEU A 164 4.83 2.66 -14.14
N ALA A 165 4.13 3.04 -13.07
CA ALA A 165 2.67 2.88 -13.01
C ALA A 165 1.93 3.71 -14.07
N PRO A 166 2.25 5.00 -14.32
CA PRO A 166 1.59 5.76 -15.38
C PRO A 166 1.81 5.16 -16.77
N PHE A 167 3.03 4.70 -17.06
CA PHE A 167 3.37 4.05 -18.32
C PHE A 167 2.60 2.74 -18.51
N LEU A 168 2.60 1.88 -17.48
CA LEU A 168 1.89 0.61 -17.50
C LEU A 168 0.37 0.81 -17.58
N LEU A 169 -0.20 1.80 -16.90
CA LEU A 169 -1.62 2.12 -16.98
C LEU A 169 -2.01 2.60 -18.37
N ALA A 170 -1.24 3.48 -19.00
CA ALA A 170 -1.50 3.94 -20.37
C ALA A 170 -1.59 2.78 -21.38
N VAL A 171 -0.80 1.73 -21.16
CA VAL A 171 -0.75 0.54 -22.02
C VAL A 171 -1.83 -0.49 -21.62
N LEU A 172 -1.90 -0.88 -20.35
CA LEU A 172 -2.72 -2.00 -19.89
C LEU A 172 -4.19 -1.60 -19.73
N TYR A 173 -4.48 -0.40 -19.20
CA TYR A 173 -5.85 0.00 -18.88
C TYR A 173 -6.79 -0.06 -20.09
N PRO A 174 -6.45 0.48 -21.29
CA PRO A 174 -7.34 0.38 -22.45
C PRO A 174 -7.55 -1.05 -22.97
N ARG A 175 -6.61 -1.98 -22.69
CA ARG A 175 -6.72 -3.38 -23.09
C ARG A 175 -7.65 -4.15 -22.15
N ILE A 176 -7.44 -4.00 -20.84
CA ILE A 176 -8.27 -4.65 -19.81
C ILE A 176 -9.71 -4.14 -19.85
N ARG A 177 -9.90 -2.82 -20.06
CA ARG A 177 -11.23 -2.24 -20.25
C ARG A 177 -11.97 -2.83 -21.45
N ARG A 178 -11.28 -3.01 -22.59
CA ARG A 178 -11.88 -3.66 -23.77
C ARG A 178 -12.25 -5.12 -23.51
N ALA A 179 -11.48 -5.82 -22.69
CA ALA A 179 -11.77 -7.19 -22.27
C ALA A 179 -12.90 -7.30 -21.22
N ARG A 180 -13.42 -6.18 -20.70
CA ARG A 180 -14.41 -6.12 -19.61
C ARG A 180 -13.96 -6.89 -18.36
N LEU A 181 -12.70 -6.73 -18.01
CA LEU A 181 -12.05 -7.38 -16.87
C LEU A 181 -11.73 -6.40 -15.73
N LEU A 182 -12.24 -5.16 -15.78
CA LEU A 182 -12.08 -4.24 -14.67
C LEU A 182 -12.91 -4.73 -13.48
N TYR A 183 -12.47 -4.44 -12.26
CA TYR A 183 -13.25 -4.79 -11.07
C TYR A 183 -14.69 -4.24 -11.11
N ARG A 184 -14.90 -3.05 -11.72
CA ARG A 184 -16.23 -2.44 -11.94
C ARG A 184 -17.12 -3.28 -12.85
N ASP A 185 -16.53 -3.97 -13.84
CA ASP A 185 -17.28 -4.85 -14.75
C ASP A 185 -17.69 -6.16 -14.06
N LEU A 186 -16.93 -6.60 -13.05
CA LEU A 186 -17.09 -7.89 -12.40
C LEU A 186 -17.92 -7.84 -11.11
N LEU A 187 -17.77 -6.76 -10.34
CA LEU A 187 -18.48 -6.54 -9.08
C LEU A 187 -19.65 -5.56 -9.22
N GLY A 188 -19.77 -4.91 -10.37
CA GLY A 188 -20.71 -3.82 -10.61
C GLY A 188 -20.21 -2.47 -10.08
N PRO A 189 -20.96 -1.39 -10.33
CA PRO A 189 -20.63 -0.07 -9.82
C PRO A 189 -20.74 -0.04 -8.30
N ARG A 190 -19.78 0.63 -7.66
CA ARG A 190 -19.82 0.88 -6.22
C ARG A 190 -20.97 1.83 -5.89
N ALA A 191 -21.63 1.61 -4.76
CA ALA A 191 -22.64 2.55 -4.28
C ALA A 191 -22.01 3.92 -4.01
N ALA A 192 -22.64 4.98 -4.52
CA ALA A 192 -22.19 6.34 -4.27
C ALA A 192 -22.23 6.64 -2.76
N LEU A 193 -21.13 7.18 -2.24
CA LEU A 193 -21.03 7.58 -0.85
C LEU A 193 -21.41 9.06 -0.70
N PRO A 194 -22.04 9.45 0.42
CA PRO A 194 -22.25 10.86 0.73
C PRO A 194 -20.92 11.62 0.75
N HIS A 195 -20.90 12.85 0.21
CA HIS A 195 -19.68 13.65 0.09
C HIS A 195 -18.95 13.85 1.42
N TRP A 196 -19.68 14.01 2.53
CA TRP A 196 -19.07 14.16 3.86
C TRP A 196 -18.31 12.89 4.30
N ARG A 197 -18.78 11.70 3.92
CA ARG A 197 -18.10 10.42 4.23
C ARG A 197 -16.82 10.29 3.43
N VAL A 198 -16.86 10.63 2.15
CA VAL A 198 -15.68 10.66 1.29
C VAL A 198 -14.66 11.66 1.83
N ALA A 199 -15.08 12.89 2.11
CA ALA A 199 -14.20 13.95 2.62
C ALA A 199 -13.57 13.55 3.96
N LEU A 200 -14.35 13.02 4.90
CA LEU A 200 -13.85 12.53 6.19
C LEU A 200 -12.90 11.34 5.99
N GLY A 201 -13.29 10.35 5.19
CA GLY A 201 -12.49 9.16 4.90
C GLY A 201 -11.13 9.53 4.32
N VAL A 202 -11.11 10.26 3.20
CA VAL A 202 -9.86 10.72 2.56
C VAL A 202 -9.02 11.56 3.52
N THR A 203 -9.63 12.48 4.27
CA THR A 203 -8.90 13.32 5.25
C THR A 203 -8.24 12.46 6.32
N LEU A 204 -8.94 11.47 6.87
CA LEU A 204 -8.40 10.56 7.88
C LEU A 204 -7.28 9.67 7.32
N VAL A 205 -7.42 9.17 6.09
CA VAL A 205 -6.34 8.39 5.44
C VAL A 205 -5.10 9.25 5.24
N VAL A 206 -5.25 10.45 4.68
CA VAL A 206 -4.13 11.35 4.39
C VAL A 206 -3.47 11.82 5.69
N ALA A 207 -4.26 12.35 6.63
CA ALA A 207 -3.73 12.85 7.89
C ALA A 207 -3.14 11.73 8.74
N GLY A 208 -3.81 10.58 8.85
CA GLY A 208 -3.33 9.42 9.59
C GLY A 208 -2.03 8.87 9.02
N THR A 209 -1.94 8.74 7.69
CA THR A 209 -0.72 8.25 7.01
C THR A 209 0.44 9.22 7.19
N ALA A 210 0.22 10.51 6.91
CA ALA A 210 1.27 11.53 7.02
C ALA A 210 1.75 11.69 8.46
N ALA A 211 0.82 11.74 9.42
CA ALA A 211 1.13 11.82 10.84
C ALA A 211 1.87 10.56 11.32
N ALA A 212 1.43 9.36 10.93
CA ALA A 212 2.08 8.11 11.32
C ALA A 212 3.52 8.02 10.79
N PHE A 213 3.76 8.38 9.53
CA PHE A 213 5.11 8.38 8.98
C PHE A 213 6.02 9.41 9.67
N ALA A 214 5.55 10.65 9.81
CA ALA A 214 6.31 11.71 10.49
C ALA A 214 6.58 11.39 11.96
N ALA A 215 5.57 10.88 12.67
CA ALA A 215 5.73 10.39 14.04
C ALA A 215 6.75 9.25 14.11
N GLY A 216 6.75 8.32 13.15
CA GLY A 216 7.68 7.20 13.12
C GLY A 216 9.12 7.68 13.03
N GLU A 217 9.39 8.62 12.12
CA GLU A 217 10.70 9.27 11.98
C GLU A 217 11.12 10.03 13.25
N LEU A 218 10.21 10.80 13.84
CA LEU A 218 10.50 11.61 15.02
C LEU A 218 10.72 10.77 16.29
N ILE A 219 9.94 9.70 16.48
CA ILE A 219 10.09 8.78 17.61
C ILE A 219 11.37 7.95 17.44
N ALA A 220 11.58 7.36 16.26
CA ALA A 220 12.74 6.50 16.01
C ALA A 220 14.07 7.28 16.05
N SER A 221 14.07 8.58 15.75
CA SER A 221 15.22 9.46 15.91
C SER A 221 15.39 10.05 17.32
N GLY A 222 14.50 9.70 18.27
CA GLY A 222 14.52 10.17 19.65
C GLY A 222 14.15 11.65 19.83
N ARG A 223 13.65 12.31 18.78
CA ARG A 223 13.29 13.74 18.74
C ARG A 223 11.91 14.02 19.30
N TRP A 224 11.03 13.02 19.34
CA TRP A 224 9.70 13.13 19.89
C TRP A 224 9.36 11.88 20.70
N LEU A 225 8.48 12.04 21.69
CA LEU A 225 7.95 10.95 22.49
C LEU A 225 6.43 11.10 22.49
N ALA A 226 5.73 10.04 22.11
CA ALA A 226 4.28 10.05 22.08
C ALA A 226 3.72 10.18 23.51
N PRO A 227 2.75 11.07 23.78
CA PRO A 227 2.17 11.23 25.12
C PRO A 227 1.57 9.95 25.70
N TRP A 228 1.08 9.05 24.82
CA TRP A 228 0.50 7.75 25.18
C TRP A 228 1.51 6.60 25.23
N ALA A 229 2.79 6.85 24.91
CA ALA A 229 3.89 5.91 25.08
C ALA A 229 5.11 6.63 25.70
N PRO A 230 5.00 7.19 26.92
CA PRO A 230 5.99 8.11 27.48
C PRO A 230 7.21 7.39 28.11
N TYR A 231 7.64 6.27 27.54
CA TYR A 231 8.77 5.49 28.04
C TYR A 231 9.91 5.53 27.04
N ARG A 232 11.16 5.74 27.49
CA ARG A 232 12.35 5.63 26.62
C ARG A 232 13.01 4.29 26.85
N THR A 233 13.06 3.45 25.82
CA THR A 233 13.76 2.19 25.78
C THR A 233 15.02 2.31 24.93
N ALA A 234 15.99 1.43 25.16
CA ALA A 234 17.25 1.46 24.40
C ALA A 234 17.05 1.20 22.89
N THR A 235 16.00 0.48 22.51
CA THR A 235 15.73 0.07 21.12
C THR A 235 14.70 0.97 20.42
N GLY A 236 13.94 1.78 21.16
CA GLY A 236 12.82 2.56 20.61
C GLY A 236 11.65 1.70 20.13
N ALA A 237 11.69 0.37 20.33
CA ALA A 237 10.74 -0.57 19.78
C ALA A 237 9.34 -0.39 20.39
N PHE A 238 9.28 -0.14 21.70
CA PHE A 238 8.03 0.10 22.42
C PHE A 238 7.40 1.43 22.01
N GLU A 239 8.22 2.47 21.86
CA GLU A 239 7.80 3.82 21.53
C GLU A 239 7.25 3.91 20.13
N VAL A 240 7.93 3.33 19.14
CA VAL A 240 7.41 3.25 17.78
C VAL A 240 6.23 2.29 17.72
N GLY A 241 6.32 1.15 18.40
CA GLY A 241 5.28 0.13 18.49
C GLY A 241 3.93 0.71 18.93
N LEU A 242 3.85 1.31 20.12
CA LEU A 242 2.60 1.90 20.62
C LEU A 242 2.35 3.33 20.13
N GLY A 243 3.42 4.09 19.89
CA GLY A 243 3.34 5.48 19.46
C GLY A 243 2.58 5.66 18.16
N LEU A 244 2.73 4.73 17.21
CA LEU A 244 2.08 4.83 15.90
C LEU A 244 0.68 4.23 15.83
N VAL A 245 0.27 3.42 16.81
CA VAL A 245 -1.03 2.71 16.77
C VAL A 245 -2.22 3.65 16.55
N PRO A 246 -2.38 4.77 17.29
CA PRO A 246 -3.52 5.65 17.08
C PRO A 246 -3.53 6.27 15.68
N LEU A 247 -2.35 6.61 15.14
CA LEU A 247 -2.20 7.29 13.84
C LEU A 247 -2.46 6.33 12.68
N LEU A 248 -1.95 5.09 12.77
CA LEU A 248 -2.30 4.01 11.85
C LEU A 248 -3.79 3.65 11.96
N GLY A 249 -4.35 3.66 13.17
CA GLY A 249 -5.77 3.48 13.42
C GLY A 249 -6.63 4.52 12.71
N LEU A 250 -6.23 5.79 12.70
CA LEU A 250 -6.90 6.85 11.92
C LEU A 250 -6.86 6.56 10.42
N ALA A 251 -5.72 6.13 9.88
CA ALA A 251 -5.59 5.80 8.47
C ALA A 251 -6.52 4.62 8.08
N VAL A 252 -6.53 3.55 8.88
CA VAL A 252 -7.40 2.39 8.65
C VAL A 252 -8.88 2.75 8.82
N ALA A 253 -9.24 3.57 9.80
CA ALA A 253 -10.60 4.07 9.98
C ALA A 253 -11.05 4.92 8.79
N GLY A 254 -10.16 5.76 8.27
CA GLY A 254 -10.40 6.52 7.04
C GLY A 254 -10.71 5.62 5.85
N LEU A 255 -9.92 4.55 5.65
CA LEU A 255 -10.16 3.56 4.60
C LEU A 255 -11.47 2.80 4.81
N ALA A 256 -11.88 2.55 6.06
CA ALA A 256 -13.12 1.87 6.36
C ALA A 256 -14.37 2.73 6.06
N LEU A 257 -14.24 4.06 6.07
CA LEU A 257 -15.30 4.99 5.66
C LEU A 257 -15.46 5.09 4.14
N LEU A 258 -14.45 4.67 3.38
CA LEU A 258 -14.49 4.53 1.93
C LEU A 258 -15.09 3.17 1.56
#